data_AF-A0AAT9M0E3-F1
#
_entry.id   AF-A0AAT9M0E3-F1
#
_cell.length_a   1.000
_cell.length_b   1.000
_cell.length_c   1.000
_cell.angle_alpha   90.00
_cell.angle_beta   90.00
_cell.angle_gamma   90.00
#
_symmetry.space_group_name_H-M   'P 1'
#
loop_
_entity.id
_entity.type
_entity.pdbx_description
1 polymer ?
#
loop_
_entity_poly.entity_id
_entity_poly.type
_entity_poly.pdbx_seq_one_letter_code
_entity_poly.pdbx_strand_id
1 'polypeptide(L)'
;MGFRTRAVRHCLAAVALVLVVCAVVATFSALTLASARSDLAPLTARAQAHVAAVDHDADTATVTWTPPSGPPARATVELDGSAPAPGATVPVGYDPSNPSHAVIPGAVSLIAADRSSGELLFIAIVAVVLLIVTAVRLLSRLGLTRRPQVRVPVRRVRIQSGLLARSWLETEDIPRRWVPVYFEPALITLPTPTTVAFFGDPRRNRLVAAVIDDTVLYPSGRVVKDDPRGRRVDNPSEIDDSVRARAVTTLGLLPQLRADAVLIVPAPLIGLLWAFLDGGGVWSWLGATVITAALALWLAALRGSDPS
;
A
#
# COMPACT_ATOMS: atom_id res chain seq x y z
N MET A 1 -21.31 9.32 9.36
CA MET A 1 -20.80 7.95 9.45
C MET A 1 -20.37 7.76 10.90
N GLY A 2 -21.07 6.96 11.69
CA GLY A 2 -20.63 6.73 13.07
C GLY A 2 -19.36 5.88 13.04
N PHE A 3 -18.31 6.28 13.77
CA PHE A 3 -17.09 5.47 13.97
C PHE A 3 -17.36 4.08 14.58
N ARG A 4 -18.61 3.80 14.96
CA ARG A 4 -19.06 2.55 15.59
C ARG A 4 -19.08 1.35 14.64
N THR A 5 -19.25 1.53 13.32
CA THR A 5 -19.30 0.38 12.40
C THR A 5 -17.93 -0.28 12.24
N ARG A 6 -17.88 -1.62 12.26
CA ARG A 6 -16.64 -2.40 12.13
C ARG A 6 -15.91 -2.10 10.83
N ALA A 7 -16.66 -1.95 9.73
CA ALA A 7 -16.13 -1.61 8.42
C ALA A 7 -15.25 -0.34 8.41
N VAL A 8 -15.71 0.72 9.07
CA VAL A 8 -14.95 1.99 9.18
C VAL A 8 -13.70 1.78 10.01
N ARG A 9 -13.81 1.10 11.17
CA ARG A 9 -12.68 0.81 12.04
C ARG A 9 -11.61 -0.03 11.32
N HIS A 10 -12.02 -1.06 10.58
CA HIS A 10 -11.12 -1.90 9.82
C HIS A 10 -10.43 -1.14 8.68
N CYS A 11 -11.18 -0.32 7.93
CA CYS A 11 -10.60 0.53 6.90
C CYS A 11 -9.61 1.55 7.47
N LEU A 12 -9.94 2.21 8.59
CA LEU A 12 -9.05 3.16 9.26
C LEU A 12 -7.81 2.47 9.85
N ALA A 13 -7.96 1.27 10.41
CA ALA A 13 -6.83 0.49 10.89
C ALA A 13 -5.88 0.10 9.75
N ALA A 14 -6.41 -0.29 8.58
CA ALA A 14 -5.60 -0.59 7.41
C ALA A 14 -4.90 0.67 6.86
N VAL A 15 -5.57 1.82 6.85
CA VAL A 15 -4.95 3.12 6.51
C VAL A 15 -3.83 3.46 7.48
N ALA A 16 -4.08 3.35 8.80
CA ALA A 16 -3.09 3.61 9.82
C ALA A 16 -1.88 2.67 9.67
N LEU A 17 -2.10 1.39 9.39
CA LEU A 17 -1.02 0.43 9.12
C LEU A 17 -0.14 0.89 7.95
N VAL A 18 -0.74 1.27 6.81
CA VAL A 18 0.04 1.74 5.66
C VAL A 18 0.81 3.01 6.01
N LEU A 19 0.18 3.97 6.71
CA LEU A 19 0.84 5.22 7.10
C LEU A 19 2.00 4.98 8.07
N VAL A 20 1.85 4.05 9.03
CA VAL A 20 2.94 3.66 9.95
C VAL A 20 4.09 3.01 9.17
N VAL A 21 3.79 2.08 8.27
CA VAL A 21 4.81 1.45 7.41
C VAL A 21 5.53 2.50 6.56
N CYS A 22 4.77 3.40 5.92
CA CYS A 22 5.32 4.50 5.13
C CYS A 22 6.20 5.41 5.99
N ALA A 23 5.77 5.76 7.20
CA ALA A 23 6.54 6.61 8.10
C ALA A 23 7.84 5.94 8.55
N VAL A 24 7.83 4.64 8.85
CA VAL A 24 9.03 3.89 9.22
C VAL A 24 10.01 3.87 8.05
N VAL A 25 9.58 3.47 6.85
CA VAL A 25 10.47 3.44 5.68
C VAL A 25 10.98 4.85 5.34
N ALA A 26 10.11 5.86 5.36
CA ALA A 26 10.52 7.24 5.13
C ALA A 26 11.52 7.76 6.16
N THR A 27 11.42 7.32 7.43
CA THR A 27 12.40 7.69 8.46
C THR A 27 13.77 7.12 8.11
N PHE A 28 13.85 5.84 7.72
CA PHE A 28 15.11 5.24 7.27
C PHE A 28 15.67 5.96 6.04
N SER A 29 14.87 6.18 5.00
CA SER A 29 15.32 6.90 3.79
C SER A 29 15.76 8.34 4.12
N ALA A 30 15.08 9.03 5.03
CA ALA A 30 15.47 10.38 5.45
C ALA A 30 16.79 10.41 6.23
N LEU A 31 17.05 9.41 7.08
CA LEU A 31 18.32 9.29 7.79
C LEU A 31 19.47 8.99 6.81
N THR A 32 19.27 8.08 5.87
CA THR A 32 20.24 7.79 4.80
C THR A 32 20.52 9.03 3.96
N LEU A 33 19.48 9.77 3.58
CA LEU A 33 19.62 11.02 2.83
C LEU A 33 20.36 12.09 3.64
N ALA A 34 20.09 12.21 4.93
CA ALA A 34 20.77 13.16 5.80
C ALA A 34 22.26 12.85 5.93
N SER A 35 22.62 11.57 6.11
CA SER A 35 24.01 11.09 6.14
C SER A 35 24.72 11.36 4.81
N ALA A 36 24.10 10.97 3.69
CA ALA A 36 24.68 11.22 2.37
C ALA A 36 24.85 12.71 2.09
N ARG A 37 23.90 13.55 2.51
CA ARG A 37 24.02 15.02 2.39
C ARG A 37 25.13 15.59 3.27
N SER A 38 25.32 15.09 4.50
CA SER A 38 26.44 15.55 5.33
C SER A 38 27.78 15.17 4.72
N ASP A 39 27.88 13.99 4.09
CA ASP A 39 29.09 13.55 3.40
C ASP A 39 29.35 14.37 2.13
N LEU A 40 28.29 14.75 1.40
CA LEU A 40 28.42 15.53 0.17
C LEU A 40 28.58 17.05 0.41
N ALA A 41 28.17 17.58 1.55
CA ALA A 41 28.16 19.02 1.84
C ALA A 41 29.53 19.72 1.72
N PRO A 42 30.66 19.12 2.14
CA PRO A 42 31.99 19.72 2.00
C PRO A 42 32.49 19.80 0.54
N LEU A 43 31.89 19.04 -0.38
CA LEU A 43 32.37 18.84 -1.76
C LEU A 43 31.98 20.02 -2.66
N THR A 44 32.59 21.17 -2.40
CA THR A 44 32.26 22.46 -3.00
C THR A 44 33.04 22.77 -4.28
N ALA A 45 34.17 22.07 -4.53
CA ALA A 45 34.95 22.24 -5.75
C ALA A 45 34.76 21.10 -6.75
N ARG A 46 35.01 21.40 -8.03
CA ARG A 46 34.86 20.48 -9.15
C ARG A 46 36.11 20.50 -10.02
N ALA A 47 36.54 19.34 -10.50
CA ALA A 47 37.64 19.19 -11.45
C ALA A 47 37.40 18.00 -12.39
N GLN A 48 38.32 17.77 -13.32
CA GLN A 48 38.42 16.52 -14.08
C GLN A 48 39.49 15.65 -13.44
N ALA A 49 39.17 14.38 -13.17
CA ALA A 49 40.09 13.42 -12.61
C ALA A 49 40.34 12.26 -13.57
N HIS A 50 41.53 11.69 -13.49
CA HIS A 50 41.89 10.45 -14.16
C HIS A 50 41.71 9.28 -13.21
N VAL A 51 41.04 8.23 -13.69
CA VAL A 51 40.90 6.96 -12.95
C VAL A 51 42.23 6.22 -13.03
N ALA A 52 42.98 6.23 -11.93
CA ALA A 52 44.31 5.63 -11.86
C ALA A 52 44.25 4.10 -11.69
N ALA A 53 43.29 3.62 -10.89
CA ALA A 53 43.08 2.20 -10.66
C ALA A 53 41.63 1.95 -10.24
N VAL A 54 41.13 0.74 -10.52
CA VAL A 54 39.84 0.25 -10.05
C VAL A 54 40.10 -1.08 -9.34
N ASP A 55 39.57 -1.20 -8.13
CA ASP A 55 39.52 -2.45 -7.38
C ASP A 55 38.09 -2.98 -7.46
N HIS A 56 37.90 -4.05 -8.23
CA HIS A 56 36.60 -4.69 -8.42
C HIS A 56 36.19 -5.57 -7.24
N ASP A 57 37.13 -5.98 -6.39
CA ASP A 57 36.81 -6.81 -5.22
C ASP A 57 36.34 -5.93 -4.05
N ALA A 58 36.88 -4.71 -3.96
CA ALA A 58 36.49 -3.72 -2.96
C ALA A 58 35.48 -2.67 -3.46
N ASP A 59 35.04 -2.76 -4.72
CA ASP A 59 34.18 -1.76 -5.38
C ASP A 59 34.69 -0.31 -5.21
N THR A 60 36.00 -0.10 -5.39
CA THR A 60 36.60 1.23 -5.27
C THR A 60 37.32 1.69 -6.54
N ALA A 61 37.33 2.99 -6.78
CA ALA A 61 38.17 3.62 -7.80
C ALA A 61 39.12 4.63 -7.16
N THR A 62 40.40 4.51 -7.48
CA THR A 62 41.39 5.55 -7.19
C THR A 62 41.37 6.57 -8.32
N VAL A 63 41.15 7.83 -7.98
CA VAL A 63 41.20 8.95 -8.92
C VAL A 63 42.26 9.96 -8.56
N THR A 64 42.89 10.56 -9.57
CA THR A 64 43.89 11.62 -9.42
C THR A 64 43.52 12.85 -10.24
N TRP A 65 43.72 14.04 -9.70
CA TRP A 65 43.47 15.30 -10.39
C TRP A 65 44.42 16.38 -9.90
N THR A 66 44.46 17.51 -10.60
CA THR A 66 45.23 18.68 -10.17
C THR A 66 44.25 19.81 -9.82
N PRO A 67 44.09 20.18 -8.54
CA PRO A 67 43.31 21.34 -8.14
C PRO A 67 43.86 22.62 -8.77
N PRO A 68 43.03 23.64 -9.06
CA PRO A 68 43.46 24.89 -9.70
C PRO A 68 44.60 25.63 -8.98
N SER A 69 44.69 25.46 -7.66
CA SER A 69 45.63 26.19 -6.79
C SER A 69 46.34 25.27 -5.79
N GLY A 70 46.63 24.02 -6.17
CA GLY A 70 47.24 23.05 -5.26
C GLY A 70 48.05 21.95 -5.93
N PRO A 71 48.77 21.13 -5.14
CA PRO A 71 49.47 19.95 -5.64
C PRO A 71 48.47 18.90 -6.15
N PRO A 72 48.93 17.94 -6.98
CA PRO A 72 48.11 16.81 -7.41
C PRO A 72 47.45 16.11 -6.22
N ALA A 73 46.13 15.94 -6.30
CA ALA A 73 45.31 15.28 -5.30
C ALA A 73 44.96 13.87 -5.74
N ARG A 74 44.69 13.00 -4.76
CA ARG A 74 44.30 11.61 -4.94
C ARG A 74 43.24 11.25 -3.92
N ALA A 75 42.22 10.52 -4.36
CA ALA A 75 41.20 9.95 -3.50
C ALA A 75 40.85 8.52 -3.93
N THR A 76 40.47 7.70 -2.97
CA THR A 76 39.84 6.40 -3.19
C THR A 76 38.35 6.57 -2.95
N VAL A 77 37.54 6.28 -3.97
CA VAL A 77 36.09 6.49 -3.94
C VAL A 77 35.41 5.12 -4.02
N GLU A 78 34.55 4.84 -3.06
CA GLU A 78 33.69 3.65 -3.05
C GLU A 78 32.54 3.83 -4.06
N LEU A 79 32.22 2.79 -4.82
CA LEU A 79 31.27 2.80 -5.92
C LEU A 79 30.09 1.85 -5.63
N ASP A 80 28.88 2.25 -6.03
CA ASP A 80 27.68 1.40 -6.05
C ASP A 80 27.24 1.21 -7.51
N GLY A 81 28.02 0.46 -8.29
CA GLY A 81 27.70 0.18 -9.70
C GLY A 81 28.90 -0.06 -10.60
N SER A 82 28.70 0.09 -11.91
CA SER A 82 29.76 -0.15 -12.90
C SER A 82 30.90 0.86 -12.77
N ALA A 83 32.07 0.36 -12.40
CA ALA A 83 33.25 1.19 -12.28
C ALA A 83 33.70 1.76 -13.64
N PRO A 84 34.14 3.03 -13.69
CA PRO A 84 34.72 3.60 -14.90
C PRO A 84 36.01 2.86 -15.28
N ALA A 85 36.31 2.78 -16.58
CA ALA A 85 37.52 2.12 -17.05
C ALA A 85 38.80 2.80 -16.51
N PRO A 86 39.85 2.05 -16.14
CA PRO A 86 41.15 2.62 -15.85
C PRO A 86 41.64 3.52 -17.00
N GLY A 87 42.17 4.70 -16.65
CA GLY A 87 42.58 5.73 -17.62
C GLY A 87 41.45 6.65 -18.10
N ALA A 88 40.18 6.36 -17.77
CA ALA A 88 39.08 7.25 -18.09
C ALA A 88 39.21 8.61 -17.38
N THR A 89 38.71 9.65 -18.02
CA THR A 89 38.56 10.98 -17.42
C THR A 89 37.13 11.14 -16.94
N VAL A 90 36.95 11.46 -15.66
CA VAL A 90 35.64 11.59 -15.02
C VAL A 90 35.55 12.91 -14.25
N PRO A 91 34.37 13.53 -14.15
CA PRO A 91 34.18 14.68 -13.28
C PRO A 91 34.35 14.24 -11.82
N VAL A 92 35.07 15.04 -11.03
CA VAL A 92 35.25 14.83 -9.59
C VAL A 92 34.70 16.01 -8.82
N GLY A 93 33.91 15.75 -7.77
CA GLY A 93 33.59 16.71 -6.73
C GLY A 93 34.48 16.44 -5.52
N TYR A 94 35.12 17.46 -4.95
CA TYR A 94 36.06 17.28 -3.84
C TYR A 94 35.95 18.40 -2.81
N ASP A 95 36.37 18.10 -1.58
CA ASP A 95 36.52 19.08 -0.50
C ASP A 95 37.85 19.84 -0.68
N PRO A 96 37.84 21.16 -0.91
CA PRO A 96 39.07 21.95 -1.05
C PRO A 96 39.96 21.93 0.19
N SER A 97 39.36 21.76 1.38
CA SER A 97 40.06 21.69 2.66
C SER A 97 40.62 20.30 2.95
N ASN A 98 40.04 19.26 2.36
CA ASN A 98 40.53 17.89 2.42
C ASN A 98 40.38 17.19 1.04
N PRO A 99 41.35 17.36 0.12
CA PRO A 99 41.26 16.80 -1.23
C PRO A 99 41.18 15.27 -1.28
N SER A 100 41.48 14.55 -0.19
CA SER A 100 41.29 13.10 -0.14
C SER A 100 39.81 12.69 -0.07
N HIS A 101 38.93 13.62 0.34
CA HIS A 101 37.50 13.45 0.35
C HIS A 101 36.91 13.93 -0.99
N ALA A 102 36.57 12.97 -1.84
CA ALA A 102 36.06 13.23 -3.17
C ALA A 102 35.03 12.18 -3.60
N VAL A 103 34.20 12.57 -4.56
CA VAL A 103 33.20 11.71 -5.19
C VAL A 103 33.27 11.84 -6.71
N ILE A 104 32.98 10.73 -7.39
CA ILE A 104 32.83 10.65 -8.83
C ILE A 104 31.45 10.05 -9.17
N PRO A 105 30.96 10.17 -10.42
CA PRO A 105 29.76 9.44 -10.84
C PRO A 105 29.87 7.95 -10.50
N GLY A 106 28.82 7.40 -9.89
CA GLY A 106 28.83 6.04 -9.36
C GLY A 106 29.23 5.92 -7.88
N ALA A 107 29.66 7.00 -7.23
CA ALA A 107 30.02 6.97 -5.81
C ALA A 107 28.82 6.58 -4.92
N VAL A 108 29.07 5.75 -3.92
CA VAL A 108 28.05 5.26 -2.96
C VAL A 108 27.24 6.40 -2.36
N SER A 109 27.89 7.50 -1.93
CA SER A 109 27.20 8.64 -1.31
C SER A 109 26.27 9.39 -2.28
N LEU A 110 26.64 9.51 -3.56
CA LEU A 110 25.79 10.12 -4.58
C LEU A 110 24.57 9.24 -4.87
N ILE A 111 24.78 7.93 -5.00
CA ILE A 111 23.70 6.98 -5.29
C ILE A 111 22.77 6.86 -4.09
N ALA A 112 23.30 6.79 -2.87
CA ALA A 112 22.50 6.79 -1.65
C ALA A 112 21.64 8.04 -1.53
N ALA A 113 22.17 9.23 -1.86
CA ALA A 113 21.41 10.47 -1.86
C ALA A 113 20.29 10.48 -2.91
N ASP A 114 20.58 10.05 -4.14
CA ASP A 114 19.58 10.00 -5.22
C ASP A 114 18.46 9.00 -4.91
N ARG A 115 18.84 7.74 -4.58
CA ARG A 115 17.93 6.65 -4.23
C ARG A 115 17.02 7.04 -3.07
N SER A 116 17.58 7.50 -1.94
CA SER A 116 16.78 7.88 -0.78
C SER A 116 15.83 9.05 -1.05
N SER A 117 16.21 9.99 -1.94
CA SER A 117 15.30 11.07 -2.37
C SER A 117 14.13 10.55 -3.21
N GLY A 118 14.40 9.60 -4.12
CA GLY A 118 13.40 8.93 -4.94
C GLY A 118 12.43 8.10 -4.09
N GLU A 119 12.95 7.35 -3.12
CA GLU A 119 12.17 6.57 -2.15
C GLU A 119 11.21 7.47 -1.35
N LEU A 120 11.70 8.59 -0.81
CA LEU A 120 10.87 9.54 -0.06
C LEU A 120 9.73 10.11 -0.92
N LEU A 121 10.03 10.48 -2.16
CA LEU A 121 9.03 10.98 -3.10
C LEU A 121 7.97 9.91 -3.39
N PHE A 122 8.40 8.68 -3.68
CA PHE A 122 7.51 7.55 -3.91
C PHE A 122 6.58 7.30 -2.72
N ILE A 123 7.14 7.24 -1.50
CA ILE A 123 6.38 7.05 -0.27
C ILE A 123 5.36 8.17 -0.07
N ALA A 124 5.75 9.42 -0.31
CA ALA A 124 4.84 10.56 -0.23
C ALA A 124 3.68 10.45 -1.22
N ILE A 125 3.96 10.08 -2.47
CA ILE A 125 2.93 9.85 -3.50
C ILE A 125 1.98 8.73 -3.07
N VAL A 126 2.50 7.58 -2.61
CA VAL A 126 1.69 6.45 -2.14
C VAL A 126 0.77 6.87 -1.00
N ALA A 127 1.30 7.57 0.00
CA ALA A 127 0.52 8.06 1.15
C ALA A 127 -0.59 9.03 0.71
N VAL A 128 -0.28 9.98 -0.18
CA VAL A 128 -1.25 10.95 -0.72
C VAL A 128 -2.36 10.24 -1.50
N VAL A 129 -2.01 9.34 -2.42
CA VAL A 129 -2.98 8.58 -3.22
C VAL A 129 -3.91 7.76 -2.31
N LEU A 130 -3.34 7.08 -1.32
CA LEU A 130 -4.09 6.30 -0.34
C LEU A 130 -5.08 7.18 0.44
N LEU A 131 -4.63 8.34 0.92
CA LEU A 131 -5.46 9.29 1.67
C LEU A 131 -6.58 9.85 0.79
N ILE A 132 -6.30 10.22 -0.46
CA ILE A 132 -7.31 10.70 -1.42
C ILE A 132 -8.35 9.62 -1.68
N VAL A 133 -7.94 8.40 -2.01
CA VAL A 133 -8.88 7.29 -2.28
C VAL A 133 -9.76 6.99 -1.07
N THR A 134 -9.18 6.98 0.12
CA THR A 134 -9.91 6.76 1.38
C THR A 134 -10.87 7.92 1.66
N ALA A 135 -10.43 9.17 1.48
CA ALA A 135 -11.26 10.35 1.67
C ALA A 135 -12.45 10.35 0.71
N VAL A 136 -12.22 10.14 -0.60
CA VAL A 136 -13.30 10.03 -1.60
C VAL A 136 -14.29 8.92 -1.23
N ARG A 137 -13.79 7.78 -0.74
CA ARG A 137 -14.63 6.67 -0.26
C ARG A 137 -15.50 7.06 0.93
N LEU A 138 -14.93 7.72 1.94
CA LEU A 138 -15.67 8.17 3.12
C LEU A 138 -16.66 9.29 2.76
N LEU A 139 -16.21 10.31 2.04
CA LEU A 139 -17.01 11.45 1.59
C LEU A 139 -18.20 11.02 0.73
N SER A 140 -18.01 10.09 -0.22
CA SER A 140 -19.10 9.56 -1.05
C SER A 140 -20.17 8.77 -0.27
N ARG A 141 -19.87 8.38 0.98
CA ARG A 141 -20.79 7.68 1.89
C ARG A 141 -21.32 8.60 3.00
N LEU A 142 -20.82 9.83 3.10
CA LEU A 142 -21.37 10.83 3.99
C LEU A 142 -22.80 11.15 3.54
N GLY A 143 -23.71 11.21 4.52
CA GLY A 143 -25.10 11.55 4.26
C GLY A 143 -25.94 10.43 3.64
N LEU A 144 -25.41 9.22 3.41
CA LEU A 144 -26.25 8.09 2.97
C LEU A 144 -27.43 7.89 3.93
N THR A 145 -27.19 7.94 5.24
CA THR A 145 -28.21 7.78 6.28
C THR A 145 -29.23 8.93 6.38
N ARG A 146 -29.08 10.01 5.59
CA ARG A 146 -30.07 11.10 5.52
C ARG A 146 -31.14 10.87 4.46
N ARG A 147 -30.95 9.85 3.61
CA ARG A 147 -31.91 9.51 2.55
C ARG A 147 -33.15 8.83 3.15
N PRO A 148 -34.32 8.92 2.49
CA PRO A 148 -35.50 8.19 2.94
C PRO A 148 -35.26 6.68 2.95
N GLN A 149 -35.87 6.01 3.91
CA GLN A 149 -35.77 4.55 4.02
C GLN A 149 -36.77 3.86 3.10
N VAL A 150 -36.31 2.81 2.42
CA VAL A 150 -37.15 1.92 1.60
C VAL A 150 -36.94 0.49 2.07
N ARG A 151 -38.02 -0.24 2.35
CA ARG A 151 -37.96 -1.66 2.73
C ARG A 151 -37.97 -2.52 1.48
N VAL A 152 -37.01 -3.42 1.38
CA VAL A 152 -36.82 -4.29 0.20
C VAL A 152 -36.53 -5.71 0.69
N PRO A 153 -37.21 -6.74 0.13
CA PRO A 153 -36.86 -8.13 0.39
C PRO A 153 -35.49 -8.43 -0.22
N VAL A 154 -34.61 -9.03 0.58
CA VAL A 154 -33.24 -9.36 0.19
C VAL A 154 -32.81 -10.74 0.62
N ARG A 155 -31.79 -11.25 -0.09
CA ARG A 155 -30.98 -12.41 0.32
C ARG A 155 -29.55 -11.96 0.54
N ARG A 156 -28.91 -12.46 1.59
CA ARG A 156 -27.44 -12.36 1.66
C ARG A 156 -26.84 -13.39 0.74
N VAL A 157 -25.91 -12.93 -0.07
CA VAL A 157 -25.11 -13.76 -0.95
C VAL A 157 -23.64 -13.45 -0.72
N ARG A 158 -22.84 -14.47 -0.43
CA ARG A 158 -21.38 -14.35 -0.44
C ARG A 158 -20.87 -14.82 -1.78
N ILE A 159 -20.01 -14.03 -2.41
CA ILE A 159 -19.45 -14.34 -3.72
C ILE A 159 -17.94 -14.40 -3.63
N GLN A 160 -17.41 -15.54 -4.04
CA GLN A 160 -15.99 -15.82 -4.08
C GLN A 160 -15.48 -15.73 -5.52
N SER A 161 -14.64 -14.72 -5.78
CA SER A 161 -13.94 -14.55 -7.06
C SER A 161 -12.48 -14.91 -6.86
N GLY A 162 -12.13 -16.14 -7.22
CA GLY A 162 -10.81 -16.73 -6.92
C GLY A 162 -10.67 -16.94 -5.42
N LEU A 163 -9.76 -16.20 -4.81
CA LEU A 163 -9.44 -16.30 -3.38
C LEU A 163 -10.03 -15.14 -2.55
N LEU A 164 -10.64 -14.16 -3.22
CA LEU A 164 -11.33 -13.07 -2.55
C LEU A 164 -12.81 -13.39 -2.41
N ALA A 165 -13.34 -13.21 -1.22
CA ALA A 165 -14.77 -13.28 -0.98
C ALA A 165 -15.34 -11.93 -0.58
N ARG A 166 -16.58 -11.67 -1.00
CA ARG A 166 -17.30 -10.44 -0.72
C ARG A 166 -18.77 -10.71 -0.43
N SER A 167 -19.32 -9.99 0.55
CA SER A 167 -20.75 -10.02 0.87
C SER A 167 -21.56 -9.08 -0.03
N TRP A 168 -22.71 -9.58 -0.48
CA TRP A 168 -23.70 -8.89 -1.28
C TRP A 168 -25.10 -9.08 -0.69
N LEU A 169 -25.96 -8.10 -0.92
CA LEU A 169 -27.41 -8.25 -0.75
C LEU A 169 -28.05 -8.27 -2.14
N GLU A 170 -28.67 -9.39 -2.49
CA GLU A 170 -29.50 -9.53 -3.69
C GLU A 170 -30.92 -9.09 -3.36
N THR A 171 -31.46 -8.10 -4.07
CA THR A 171 -32.88 -7.72 -3.93
C THR A 171 -33.76 -8.74 -4.66
N GLU A 172 -34.82 -9.21 -4.03
CA GLU A 172 -35.78 -10.12 -4.67
C GLU A 172 -36.73 -9.40 -5.64
N ASP A 173 -36.88 -8.10 -5.45
CA ASP A 173 -37.70 -7.23 -6.28
C ASP A 173 -37.26 -7.18 -7.75
N ILE A 174 -38.21 -6.93 -8.65
CA ILE A 174 -37.95 -6.66 -10.06
C ILE A 174 -37.82 -5.13 -10.29
N PRO A 175 -36.74 -4.66 -10.94
CA PRO A 175 -35.59 -5.43 -11.41
C PRO A 175 -34.59 -5.75 -10.28
N ARG A 176 -33.99 -6.94 -10.32
CA ARG A 176 -33.01 -7.37 -9.31
C ARG A 176 -31.80 -6.46 -9.28
N ARG A 177 -31.25 -6.26 -8.08
CA ARG A 177 -30.10 -5.41 -7.81
C ARG A 177 -29.18 -6.11 -6.83
N TRP A 178 -27.89 -5.93 -7.05
CA TRP A 178 -26.82 -6.48 -6.24
C TRP A 178 -26.15 -5.35 -5.49
N VAL A 179 -26.31 -5.32 -4.18
CA VAL A 179 -25.76 -4.29 -3.31
C VAL A 179 -24.54 -4.86 -2.58
N PRO A 180 -23.31 -4.47 -2.96
CA PRO A 180 -22.13 -4.93 -2.26
C PRO A 180 -21.99 -4.20 -0.92
N VAL A 181 -21.84 -4.94 0.17
CA VAL A 181 -21.73 -4.39 1.53
C VAL A 181 -20.37 -4.72 2.13
N TYR A 182 -19.95 -3.95 3.13
CA TYR A 182 -18.83 -4.36 3.98
C TYR A 182 -19.27 -5.51 4.87
N PHE A 183 -18.34 -6.43 5.17
CA PHE A 183 -18.64 -7.54 6.07
C PHE A 183 -18.97 -7.03 7.48
N GLU A 184 -20.09 -7.51 8.01
CA GLU A 184 -20.54 -7.33 9.39
C GLU A 184 -21.08 -8.69 9.85
N PRO A 185 -20.79 -9.17 11.08
CA PRO A 185 -21.22 -10.49 11.54
C PRO A 185 -22.73 -10.69 11.52
N ALA A 186 -23.52 -9.63 11.69
CA ALA A 186 -24.98 -9.66 11.56
C ALA A 186 -25.45 -10.17 10.19
N LEU A 187 -24.60 -10.09 9.15
CA LEU A 187 -24.87 -10.68 7.85
C LEU A 187 -24.90 -12.22 7.91
N ILE A 188 -24.07 -12.86 8.74
CA ILE A 188 -24.04 -14.33 8.85
C ILE A 188 -25.35 -14.86 9.42
N THR A 189 -25.93 -14.12 10.36
CA THR A 189 -27.18 -14.47 11.02
C THR A 189 -28.41 -13.95 10.30
N LEU A 190 -28.28 -13.39 9.09
CA LEU A 190 -29.45 -12.90 8.34
C LEU A 190 -30.22 -14.10 7.73
N PRO A 191 -31.48 -14.35 8.11
CA PRO A 191 -32.30 -15.37 7.47
C PRO A 191 -32.53 -15.03 6.00
N THR A 192 -32.67 -16.05 5.16
CA THR A 192 -32.95 -15.88 3.73
C THR A 192 -34.28 -16.53 3.35
N PRO A 193 -35.27 -15.78 2.84
CA PRO A 193 -35.29 -14.32 2.57
C PRO A 193 -35.65 -13.46 3.81
N THR A 194 -35.19 -12.20 3.83
CA THR A 194 -35.54 -11.22 4.88
C THR A 194 -35.79 -9.83 4.27
N THR A 195 -36.71 -9.06 4.85
CA THR A 195 -36.92 -7.66 4.46
C THR A 195 -35.98 -6.74 5.23
N VAL A 196 -35.21 -5.92 4.51
CA VAL A 196 -34.21 -5.00 5.08
C VAL A 196 -34.55 -3.56 4.68
N ALA A 197 -34.30 -2.60 5.56
CA ALA A 197 -34.44 -1.19 5.24
C ALA A 197 -33.15 -0.65 4.58
N PHE A 198 -33.30 0.06 3.47
CA PHE A 198 -32.21 0.77 2.79
C PHE A 198 -32.38 2.27 2.91
N PHE A 199 -31.29 2.98 3.17
CA PHE A 199 -31.25 4.42 2.98
C PHE A 199 -31.02 4.75 1.50
N GLY A 200 -32.09 5.17 0.82
CA GLY A 200 -32.17 5.30 -0.63
C GLY A 200 -32.71 4.04 -1.32
N ASP A 201 -33.11 4.19 -2.59
CA ASP A 201 -33.68 3.11 -3.40
C ASP A 201 -32.58 2.41 -4.22
N PRO A 202 -32.29 1.11 -4.01
CA PRO A 202 -31.27 0.38 -4.76
C PRO A 202 -31.54 0.30 -6.27
N ARG A 203 -32.79 0.52 -6.71
CA ARG A 203 -33.15 0.51 -8.15
C ARG A 203 -32.70 1.79 -8.85
N ARG A 204 -32.63 2.92 -8.12
CA ARG A 204 -32.34 4.26 -8.64
C ARG A 204 -30.98 4.79 -8.22
N ASN A 205 -30.53 4.48 -7.00
CA ASN A 205 -29.32 5.05 -6.42
C ASN A 205 -28.12 4.12 -6.61
N ARG A 206 -26.97 4.71 -6.99
CA ARG A 206 -25.70 3.99 -7.17
C ARG A 206 -25.07 3.49 -5.87
N LEU A 207 -25.40 4.11 -4.74
CA LEU A 207 -24.90 3.78 -3.41
C LEU A 207 -26.07 3.84 -2.45
N VAL A 208 -26.28 2.77 -1.68
CA VAL A 208 -27.30 2.66 -0.64
C VAL A 208 -26.67 2.00 0.58
N ALA A 209 -27.10 2.37 1.77
CA ALA A 209 -26.71 1.71 3.01
C ALA A 209 -27.89 0.89 3.54
N ALA A 210 -27.64 -0.33 4.00
CA ALA A 210 -28.68 -1.19 4.57
C ALA A 210 -28.74 -1.03 6.10
N VAL A 211 -29.86 -1.38 6.71
CA VAL A 211 -30.03 -1.41 8.17
C VAL A 211 -30.49 -2.80 8.58
N ILE A 212 -29.64 -3.51 9.31
CA ILE A 212 -29.90 -4.86 9.81
C ILE A 212 -29.70 -4.83 11.33
N ASP A 213 -30.71 -5.20 12.11
CA ASP A 213 -30.69 -5.21 13.58
C ASP A 213 -30.10 -3.91 14.16
N ASP A 214 -30.67 -2.77 13.74
CA ASP A 214 -30.23 -1.40 14.07
C ASP A 214 -28.78 -1.04 13.67
N THR A 215 -28.09 -1.94 12.96
CA THR A 215 -26.73 -1.74 12.47
C THR A 215 -26.76 -1.27 11.02
N VAL A 216 -26.15 -0.10 10.78
CA VAL A 216 -26.00 0.44 9.42
C VAL A 216 -24.86 -0.25 8.69
N LEU A 217 -25.19 -0.97 7.63
CA LEU A 217 -24.25 -1.59 6.72
C LEU A 217 -23.94 -0.65 5.56
N TYR A 218 -22.70 -0.15 5.53
CA TYR A 218 -22.24 0.71 4.45
C TYR A 218 -21.91 -0.10 3.19
N PRO A 219 -22.14 0.48 2.00
CA PRO A 219 -21.84 -0.20 0.76
C PRO A 219 -20.33 -0.26 0.53
N SER A 220 -19.79 -1.44 0.23
CA SER A 220 -18.40 -1.60 -0.18
C SER A 220 -18.18 -1.23 -1.64
N GLY A 221 -19.23 -0.97 -2.41
CA GLY A 221 -19.17 -0.63 -3.82
C GLY A 221 -20.47 -0.06 -4.36
N ARG A 222 -20.56 0.10 -5.68
CA ARG A 222 -21.77 0.57 -6.35
C ARG A 222 -22.77 -0.56 -6.49
N VAL A 223 -24.06 -0.24 -6.46
CA VAL A 223 -25.13 -1.17 -6.80
C VAL A 223 -24.97 -1.61 -8.26
N VAL A 224 -25.05 -2.92 -8.50
CA VAL A 224 -24.88 -3.54 -9.82
C VAL A 224 -26.20 -4.17 -10.27
N LYS A 225 -26.41 -4.20 -11.59
CA LYS A 225 -27.61 -4.79 -12.21
C LYS A 225 -27.41 -6.28 -12.51
N ASP A 226 -26.23 -6.61 -13.02
CA ASP A 226 -25.87 -7.96 -13.43
C ASP A 226 -25.37 -8.79 -12.24
N ASP A 227 -25.50 -10.11 -12.36
CA ASP A 227 -25.00 -11.04 -11.36
C ASP A 227 -23.46 -10.91 -11.22
N PRO A 228 -22.93 -10.55 -10.04
CA PRO A 228 -21.50 -10.55 -9.77
C PRO A 228 -20.83 -11.90 -10.09
N ARG A 229 -19.72 -11.82 -10.83
CA ARG A 229 -18.93 -13.00 -11.22
C ARG A 229 -18.29 -13.68 -10.01
N GLY A 230 -18.45 -14.99 -9.91
CA GLY A 230 -17.77 -15.83 -8.91
C GLY A 230 -18.62 -17.01 -8.45
N ARG A 231 -18.09 -17.80 -7.52
CA ARG A 231 -18.85 -18.86 -6.85
C ARG A 231 -19.78 -18.24 -5.80
N ARG A 232 -21.07 -18.55 -5.93
CA ARG A 232 -22.14 -18.11 -5.02
C ARG A 232 -22.23 -19.04 -3.81
N VAL A 233 -22.34 -18.45 -2.63
CA VAL A 233 -22.67 -19.13 -1.36
C VAL A 233 -23.77 -18.34 -0.68
N ASP A 234 -24.95 -18.96 -0.57
CA ASP A 234 -26.11 -18.37 0.08
C ASP A 234 -26.11 -18.66 1.58
N ASN A 235 -26.78 -17.78 2.32
CA ASN A 235 -27.06 -18.04 3.73
C ASN A 235 -28.09 -19.17 3.89
N PRO A 236 -28.06 -19.88 5.03
CA PRO A 236 -29.09 -20.85 5.35
C PRO A 236 -30.45 -20.17 5.53
N SER A 237 -31.52 -20.91 5.26
CA SER A 237 -32.91 -20.46 5.46
C SER A 237 -33.28 -20.36 6.94
N GLU A 238 -32.63 -21.14 7.80
CA GLU A 238 -32.83 -21.17 9.26
C GLU A 238 -31.51 -20.93 10.00
N ILE A 239 -31.58 -20.23 11.14
CA ILE A 239 -30.42 -19.91 11.97
C ILE A 239 -30.33 -20.91 13.12
N ASP A 240 -29.43 -21.87 12.99
CA ASP A 240 -29.08 -22.80 14.07
C ASP A 240 -27.94 -22.27 14.96
N ASP A 241 -27.60 -23.03 16.01
CA ASP A 241 -26.50 -22.69 16.92
C ASP A 241 -25.13 -22.73 16.23
N SER A 242 -24.99 -23.50 15.15
CA SER A 242 -23.75 -23.59 14.38
C SER A 242 -23.48 -22.28 13.60
N VAL A 243 -24.53 -21.66 13.06
CA VAL A 243 -24.48 -20.36 12.38
C VAL A 243 -24.13 -19.25 13.37
N ARG A 244 -24.73 -19.28 14.58
CA ARG A 244 -24.39 -18.35 15.66
C ARG A 244 -22.94 -18.51 16.11
N ALA A 245 -22.47 -19.74 16.31
CA ALA A 245 -21.08 -20.01 16.66
C ALA A 245 -20.11 -19.50 15.57
N ARG A 246 -20.44 -19.69 14.29
CA ARG A 246 -19.63 -19.18 13.17
C ARG A 246 -19.59 -17.64 13.13
N ALA A 247 -20.70 -16.97 13.39
CA ALA A 247 -20.73 -15.51 13.48
C ALA A 247 -19.77 -14.99 14.56
N VAL A 248 -19.70 -15.67 15.70
CA VAL A 248 -18.79 -15.31 16.80
C VAL A 248 -17.33 -15.57 16.42
N THR A 249 -17.00 -16.73 15.84
CA THR A 249 -15.61 -17.05 15.47
C THR A 249 -15.06 -16.14 14.37
N THR A 250 -15.93 -15.54 13.55
CA THR A 250 -15.57 -14.65 12.44
C THR A 250 -15.41 -13.16 12.88
N LEU A 251 -15.63 -12.85 14.16
CA LEU A 251 -15.43 -11.49 14.70
C LEU A 251 -13.95 -11.07 14.75
N GLY A 252 -13.03 -12.04 14.88
CA GLY A 252 -11.62 -11.80 15.16
C GLY A 252 -10.82 -11.16 14.02
N LEU A 253 -9.70 -10.54 14.38
CA LEU A 253 -8.69 -10.05 13.42
C LEU A 253 -8.01 -11.19 12.66
N LEU A 254 -7.83 -12.36 13.29
CA LEU A 254 -7.13 -13.49 12.68
C LEU A 254 -7.91 -14.10 11.48
N PRO A 255 -9.23 -14.39 11.57
CA PRO A 255 -10.03 -14.75 10.41
C PRO A 255 -9.95 -13.72 9.27
N GLN A 256 -10.01 -12.44 9.62
CA GLN A 256 -9.89 -11.34 8.65
C GLN A 256 -8.53 -11.34 7.96
N LEU A 257 -7.43 -11.42 8.72
CA LEU A 257 -6.08 -11.49 8.18
C LEU A 257 -5.87 -12.73 7.31
N ARG A 258 -6.45 -13.89 7.66
CA ARG A 258 -6.39 -15.10 6.82
C ARG A 258 -7.10 -14.92 5.49
N ALA A 259 -8.26 -14.27 5.49
CA ALA A 259 -8.99 -13.96 4.26
C ALA A 259 -8.21 -12.96 3.38
N ASP A 260 -7.51 -12.01 4.00
CA ASP A 260 -6.78 -10.96 3.29
C ASP A 260 -5.35 -11.38 2.91
N ALA A 261 -4.79 -12.42 3.55
CA ALA A 261 -3.42 -12.91 3.37
C ALA A 261 -3.08 -13.24 1.92
N VAL A 262 -4.07 -13.65 1.14
CA VAL A 262 -3.91 -13.95 -0.27
C VAL A 262 -3.36 -12.74 -1.05
N LEU A 263 -3.80 -11.53 -0.72
CA LEU A 263 -3.33 -10.32 -1.40
C LEU A 263 -1.89 -9.97 -1.00
N ILE A 264 -1.39 -10.50 0.11
CA ILE A 264 -0.02 -10.28 0.59
C ILE A 264 0.97 -11.22 -0.09
N VAL A 265 0.55 -12.41 -0.54
CA VAL A 265 1.41 -13.41 -1.19
C VAL A 265 2.33 -12.84 -2.28
N PRO A 266 1.88 -11.97 -3.21
CA PRO A 266 2.77 -11.42 -4.24
C PRO A 266 3.74 -10.34 -3.73
N ALA A 267 3.59 -9.83 -2.49
CA ALA A 267 4.37 -8.71 -1.99
C ALA A 267 5.89 -8.94 -2.00
N PRO A 268 6.43 -10.10 -1.58
CA PRO A 268 7.87 -10.37 -1.64
C PRO A 268 8.43 -10.43 -3.07
N LEU A 269 7.62 -10.89 -4.03
CA LEU A 269 8.01 -10.94 -5.45
C LEU A 269 8.04 -9.53 -6.05
N ILE A 270 7.05 -8.71 -5.71
CA ILE A 270 7.01 -7.29 -6.11
C ILE A 270 8.19 -6.54 -5.47
N GLY A 271 8.47 -6.79 -4.19
CA GLY A 271 9.63 -6.23 -3.51
C GLY A 271 10.95 -6.65 -4.14
N LEU A 272 11.06 -7.90 -4.62
CA LEU A 272 12.27 -8.39 -5.28
C LEU A 272 12.48 -7.72 -6.63
N LEU A 273 11.40 -7.58 -7.41
CA LEU A 273 11.43 -6.84 -8.66
C LEU A 273 11.86 -5.38 -8.42
N TRP A 274 11.34 -4.74 -7.37
CA TRP A 274 11.72 -3.37 -7.02
C TRP A 274 13.21 -3.26 -6.67
N ALA A 275 13.68 -4.11 -5.76
CA ALA A 275 15.09 -4.13 -5.36
C ALA A 275 16.02 -4.38 -6.56
N PHE A 276 15.63 -5.26 -7.48
CA PHE A 276 16.37 -5.51 -8.72
C PHE A 276 16.43 -4.27 -9.63
N LEU A 277 15.31 -3.56 -9.82
CA LEU A 277 15.24 -2.36 -10.67
C LEU A 277 16.00 -1.18 -10.07
N ASP A 278 15.98 -1.05 -8.75
CA ASP A 278 16.61 0.06 -8.01
C ASP A 278 18.10 -0.21 -7.68
N GLY A 279 18.60 -1.40 -8.02
CA GLY A 279 19.92 -1.89 -7.58
C GLY A 279 20.03 -1.96 -6.05
N GLY A 280 18.90 -2.05 -5.35
CA GLY A 280 18.81 -2.01 -3.91
C GLY A 280 19.11 -3.36 -3.27
N GLY A 281 19.73 -3.32 -2.09
CA GLY A 281 19.99 -4.52 -1.29
C GLY A 281 18.76 -5.06 -0.55
N VAL A 282 19.02 -5.92 0.43
CA VAL A 282 17.99 -6.59 1.26
C VAL A 282 17.03 -5.59 1.94
N TRP A 283 17.49 -4.39 2.29
CA TRP A 283 16.66 -3.36 2.91
C TRP A 283 15.66 -2.72 1.95
N SER A 284 16.06 -2.47 0.69
CA SER A 284 15.14 -1.99 -0.36
C SER A 284 14.07 -3.05 -0.64
N TRP A 285 14.48 -4.31 -0.75
CA TRP A 285 13.56 -5.45 -0.89
C TRP A 285 12.55 -5.52 0.26
N LEU A 286 13.02 -5.45 1.51
CA LEU A 286 12.18 -5.54 2.69
C LEU A 286 11.20 -4.36 2.76
N GLY A 287 11.67 -3.14 2.53
CA GLY A 287 10.86 -1.93 2.52
C GLY A 287 9.73 -2.02 1.49
N ALA A 288 10.07 -2.36 0.24
CA ALA A 288 9.11 -2.52 -0.84
C ALA A 288 8.10 -3.66 -0.56
N THR A 289 8.57 -4.78 0.02
CA THR A 289 7.71 -5.90 0.40
C THR A 289 6.69 -5.50 1.46
N VAL A 290 7.12 -4.83 2.53
CA VAL A 290 6.23 -4.45 3.64
C VAL A 290 5.23 -3.37 3.20
N ILE A 291 5.66 -2.38 2.40
CA ILE A 291 4.75 -1.38 1.79
C ILE A 291 3.70 -2.08 0.93
N THR A 292 4.12 -2.99 0.06
CA THR A 292 3.21 -3.72 -0.83
C THR A 292 2.21 -4.58 -0.05
N ALA A 293 2.67 -5.27 1.00
CA ALA A 293 1.81 -6.05 1.88
C ALA A 293 0.77 -5.18 2.62
N ALA A 294 1.19 -4.02 3.12
CA ALA A 294 0.29 -3.08 3.78
C ALA A 294 -0.77 -2.53 2.79
N LEU A 295 -0.36 -2.17 1.57
CA LEU A 295 -1.27 -1.72 0.52
C LEU A 295 -2.25 -2.81 0.09
N ALA A 296 -1.81 -4.07 0.03
CA ALA A 296 -2.66 -5.21 -0.25
C ALA A 296 -3.76 -5.38 0.82
N LEU A 297 -3.41 -5.29 2.10
CA LEU A 297 -4.37 -5.31 3.21
C LEU A 297 -5.35 -4.13 3.14
N TRP A 298 -4.85 -2.92 2.86
CA TRP A 298 -5.70 -1.75 2.64
C TRP A 298 -6.67 -1.93 1.47
N LEU A 299 -6.22 -2.53 0.37
CA LEU A 299 -7.08 -2.84 -0.77
C LEU A 299 -8.16 -3.88 -0.42
N ALA A 300 -7.82 -4.89 0.39
CA ALA A 300 -8.77 -5.87 0.91
C ALA A 300 -9.86 -5.18 1.74
N ALA A 301 -9.44 -4.35 2.70
CA ALA A 301 -10.31 -3.57 3.56
C ALA A 301 -11.22 -2.63 2.74
N LEU A 302 -10.68 -1.96 1.72
CA LEU A 302 -11.45 -1.09 0.83
C LEU A 302 -12.53 -1.83 0.03
N ARG A 303 -12.21 -3.05 -0.43
CA ARG A 303 -13.13 -3.90 -1.19
C ARG A 303 -14.21 -4.54 -0.32
N GLY A 304 -13.98 -4.60 1.00
CA GLY A 304 -14.88 -5.21 1.96
C GLY A 304 -14.84 -6.72 1.90
N SER A 305 -13.64 -7.28 2.06
CA SER A 305 -13.41 -8.72 2.13
C SER A 305 -14.28 -9.38 3.22
N ASP A 306 -14.74 -10.59 2.92
CA ASP A 306 -15.62 -11.39 3.77
C ASP A 306 -14.89 -12.65 4.29
N PRO A 307 -14.49 -12.67 5.58
CA PRO A 307 -13.79 -13.79 6.22
C PRO A 307 -14.67 -14.98 6.63
N SER A 308 -15.98 -14.96 6.37
CA SER A 308 -16.92 -16.01 6.81
C SER A 308 -16.83 -17.33 6.02
#